data_AF-A0A357Y1N3-F1
#
_entry.id   AF-A0A357Y1N3-F1
#
_cell.length_a   1.000
_cell.length_b   1.000
_cell.length_c   1.000
_cell.angle_alpha   90.00
_cell.angle_beta   90.00
_cell.angle_gamma   90.00
#
_symmetry.space_group_name_H-M   'P 1'
#
loop_
_entity.id
_entity.type
_entity.pdbx_description
1 polymer ?
#
loop_
_entity_poly.entity_id
_entity_poly.type
_entity_poly.pdbx_seq_one_letter_code
_entity_poly.pdbx_strand_id
1 'polypeptide(L)'
;LVAGVNAARLARGEEPLIFPEASCHGALCYYITTSEAKHFQPMNVNFGLLPRLDERIRDKKEKKLRLARRALDAIMAFQPQAEADLLD
;
A
#
# COMPACT_ATOMS: atom_id res chain seq x y z
N LEU A 1 9.12 -7.18 -4.55
CA LEU A 1 8.43 -6.30 -5.52
C LEU A 1 8.72 -4.82 -5.23
N VAL A 2 8.10 -4.20 -4.21
CA VAL A 2 8.23 -2.75 -3.91
C VAL A 2 9.69 -2.28 -3.85
N ALA A 3 10.55 -2.98 -3.10
CA ALA A 3 11.97 -2.64 -3.02
C ALA A 3 12.69 -2.67 -4.37
N GLY A 4 12.36 -3.63 -5.25
CA GLY A 4 12.95 -3.73 -6.59
C GLY A 4 12.49 -2.62 -7.52
N VAL A 5 11.20 -2.26 -7.46
CA VAL A 5 10.65 -1.11 -8.21
C VAL A 5 11.35 0.17 -7.79
N ASN A 6 11.44 0.44 -6.48
CA ASN A 6 12.08 1.66 -5.98
C ASN A 6 13.59 1.65 -6.19
N ALA A 7 14.27 0.51 -6.10
CA ALA A 7 15.69 0.42 -6.46
C ALA A 7 15.95 0.77 -7.92
N ALA A 8 15.09 0.31 -8.85
CA ALA A 8 15.19 0.67 -10.26
C ALA A 8 14.94 2.16 -10.52
N ARG A 9 13.98 2.77 -9.82
CA ARG A 9 13.71 4.21 -9.89
C ARG A 9 14.89 5.04 -9.38
N LEU A 10 15.41 4.68 -8.21
CA LEU A 10 16.60 5.32 -7.64
C LEU A 10 17.82 5.22 -8.57
N ALA A 11 18.02 4.07 -9.22
CA ALA A 11 19.11 3.89 -10.18
C ALA A 11 18.95 4.78 -11.44
N ARG A 12 17.74 5.27 -11.74
CA ARG A 12 17.45 6.20 -12.83
C ARG A 12 17.33 7.67 -12.37
N GLY A 13 17.58 7.96 -11.09
CA GLY A 13 17.42 9.30 -10.53
C GLY A 13 15.97 9.71 -10.27
N GLU A 14 15.01 8.78 -10.39
CA GLU A 14 13.60 9.02 -10.11
C GLU A 14 13.30 8.86 -8.61
N GLU A 15 12.34 9.65 -8.12
CA GLU A 15 11.84 9.52 -6.75
C GLU A 15 11.17 8.15 -6.49
N PRO A 16 11.39 7.51 -5.32
CA PRO A 16 10.71 6.27 -4.95
C PRO A 16 9.19 6.39 -4.95
N LEU A 17 8.51 5.31 -5.28
CA LEU A 17 7.06 5.22 -5.18
C LEU A 17 6.62 4.88 -3.76
N ILE A 18 5.61 5.62 -3.31
CA ILE A 18 4.85 5.32 -2.10
C ILE A 18 3.53 4.68 -2.53
N PHE A 19 3.39 3.39 -2.25
CA PHE A 19 2.18 2.66 -2.58
C PHE A 19 1.02 3.10 -1.67
N PRO A 20 -0.23 3.21 -2.16
CA PRO A 20 -1.34 3.66 -1.34
C PRO A 20 -1.55 2.76 -0.12
N GLU A 21 -1.72 3.33 1.07
CA GLU A 21 -1.96 2.58 2.32
C GLU A 21 -3.20 1.68 2.21
N ALA A 22 -4.21 2.09 1.43
CA ALA A 22 -5.41 1.28 1.20
C ALA A 22 -5.14 0.00 0.39
N SER A 23 -3.98 -0.14 -0.27
CA SER A 23 -3.55 -1.37 -0.95
C SER A 23 -2.83 -2.33 -0.01
N CYS A 24 -2.77 -3.62 -0.34
CA CYS A 24 -2.06 -4.63 0.46
C CYS A 24 -0.56 -4.31 0.65
N HIS A 25 0.10 -3.83 -0.41
CA HIS A 25 1.53 -3.50 -0.35
C HIS A 25 1.77 -2.24 0.48
N GLY A 26 0.98 -1.18 0.24
CA GLY A 26 1.10 0.06 1.00
C GLY A 26 0.79 -0.13 2.48
N ALA A 27 -0.25 -0.89 2.84
CA ALA A 27 -0.58 -1.21 4.23
C ALA A 27 0.57 -1.93 4.95
N LEU A 28 1.21 -2.90 4.29
CA LEU A 28 2.33 -3.62 4.89
C LEU A 28 3.56 -2.72 5.04
N CYS A 29 3.87 -1.91 4.03
CA CYS A 29 4.96 -0.92 4.11
C CYS A 29 4.71 0.07 5.25
N TYR A 30 3.49 0.63 5.34
CA TYR A 30 3.08 1.53 6.40
C TYR A 30 3.30 0.90 7.77
N TYR A 31 2.75 -0.30 8.00
CA TYR A 31 2.93 -1.05 9.24
C TYR A 31 4.40 -1.22 9.62
N ILE A 32 5.27 -1.59 8.68
CA ILE A 32 6.71 -1.75 8.94
C ILE A 32 7.34 -0.42 9.37
N THR A 33 6.95 0.70 8.73
CA THR A 33 7.55 2.01 8.96
C THR A 33 6.99 2.78 10.16
N THR A 34 5.78 2.47 10.62
CA THR A 34 5.10 3.25 11.67
C THR A 34 4.85 2.49 12.97
N SER A 35 5.09 1.17 13.00
CA SER A 35 4.91 0.39 14.23
C SER A 35 6.01 0.69 15.24
N GLU A 36 5.66 0.75 16.53
CA GLU A 36 6.63 0.87 17.61
C GLU A 36 7.57 -0.34 17.63
N ALA A 37 8.89 -0.10 17.56
CA ALA A 37 9.90 -1.15 17.47
C ALA A 37 9.81 -2.19 18.59
N LYS A 38 9.44 -1.78 19.81
CA LYS A 38 9.31 -2.67 20.98
C LYS A 38 8.18 -3.71 20.83
N HIS A 39 7.17 -3.41 20.03
CA HIS A 39 5.99 -4.25 19.83
C HIS A 39 5.83 -4.75 18.39
N PHE A 40 6.78 -4.42 17.51
CA PHE A 40 6.77 -4.89 16.14
C PHE A 40 6.80 -6.42 16.09
N GLN A 41 5.86 -6.99 15.35
CA GLN A 41 5.83 -8.41 15.02
C GLN A 41 5.96 -8.58 13.51
N PRO A 42 6.95 -9.36 13.03
CA PRO A 42 7.01 -9.73 11.62
C PRO A 42 5.73 -10.47 11.22
N MET A 43 5.08 -10.03 10.15
CA MET A 43 3.90 -10.71 9.63
C MET A 43 3.71 -10.54 8.13
N ASN A 44 3.03 -11.51 7.54
CA ASN A 44 2.47 -11.38 6.20
C ASN A 44 1.31 -10.38 6.19
N VAL A 45 0.99 -9.89 4.99
CA VAL A 45 -0.20 -9.03 4.81
C VAL A 45 -1.47 -9.77 5.22
N ASN A 46 -2.35 -9.06 5.93
CA ASN A 46 -3.66 -9.55 6.34
C ASN A 46 -4.67 -8.39 6.36
N PHE A 47 -5.97 -8.73 6.38
CA PHE A 47 -7.05 -7.73 6.35
C PHE A 47 -7.06 -6.78 7.56
N GLY A 48 -6.35 -7.10 8.65
CA GLY A 48 -6.23 -6.23 9.81
C GLY A 48 -5.29 -5.04 9.60
N LEU A 49 -4.38 -5.12 8.62
CA LEU A 49 -3.48 -4.03 8.25
C LEU A 49 -4.14 -2.99 7.34
N LEU A 50 -5.19 -3.39 6.61
CA LEU A 50 -5.91 -2.45 5.75
C LEU A 50 -6.67 -1.44 6.61
N PRO A 51 -6.80 -0.17 6.14
CA PRO A 51 -7.65 0.81 6.80
C PRO A 51 -9.05 0.27 7.09
N ARG A 52 -9.76 0.79 8.08
CA ARG A 52 -11.12 0.32 8.36
C ARG A 52 -12.10 0.80 7.28
N LEU A 53 -13.22 0.09 7.11
CA LEU A 53 -14.36 0.59 6.33
C LEU A 53 -15.15 1.55 7.22
N ASP A 54 -15.74 2.58 6.62
CA ASP A 54 -16.53 3.58 7.35
C ASP A 54 -17.82 2.96 7.95
N GLU A 55 -18.34 1.95 7.27
CA GLU A 55 -19.54 1.22 7.69
C GLU A 55 -19.22 -0.02 8.53
N ARG A 56 -20.02 -0.25 9.57
CA ARG A 56 -19.96 -1.48 10.35
C ARG A 56 -20.68 -2.62 9.63
N ILE A 57 -19.90 -3.51 9.02
CA ILE A 57 -20.40 -4.75 8.40
C ILE A 57 -20.30 -5.91 9.40
N ARG A 58 -21.43 -6.54 9.73
CA ARG A 58 -21.50 -7.69 10.65
C ARG A 58 -21.01 -8.99 9.99
N ASP A 59 -21.35 -9.19 8.72
CA ASP A 59 -20.92 -10.37 7.97
C ASP A 59 -19.41 -10.29 7.67
N LYS A 60 -18.66 -11.29 8.15
CA LYS A 60 -17.20 -11.32 8.03
C LYS A 60 -16.74 -11.52 6.57
N LYS A 61 -17.49 -12.26 5.76
CA LYS A 61 -17.14 -12.55 4.37
C LYS A 61 -17.35 -11.31 3.52
N GLU A 62 -18.49 -10.65 3.68
CA GLU A 62 -18.80 -9.38 3.01
C GLU A 62 -17.78 -8.30 3.38
N LYS A 63 -17.44 -8.18 4.68
CA LYS A 63 -16.42 -7.24 5.13
C LYS A 63 -15.07 -7.46 4.43
N LYS A 64 -14.62 -8.72 4.34
CA LYS A 64 -13.36 -9.06 3.66
C LYS A 64 -13.43 -8.77 2.16
N LEU A 65 -14.56 -9.04 1.52
CA LEU A 65 -14.76 -8.77 0.10
C LEU A 65 -14.68 -7.26 -0.21
N ARG A 66 -15.34 -6.42 0.59
CA ARG A 66 -15.26 -4.96 0.44
C ARG A 66 -13.86 -4.41 0.67
N LEU A 67 -13.15 -4.92 1.69
CA LEU A 67 -11.75 -4.56 1.93
C LEU A 67 -10.86 -4.95 0.74
N ALA A 68 -11.03 -6.16 0.22
CA ALA A 68 -10.28 -6.63 -0.95
C ALA A 68 -10.57 -5.77 -2.19
N ARG A 69 -11.84 -5.42 -2.41
CA ARG A 69 -12.24 -4.57 -3.52
C ARG A 69 -11.60 -3.18 -3.42
N ARG A 70 -11.69 -2.53 -2.26
CA ARG A 70 -11.06 -1.23 -2.04
C ARG A 70 -9.55 -1.29 -2.21
N ALA A 71 -8.89 -2.35 -1.75
CA ALA A 71 -7.45 -2.53 -1.93
C ALA A 71 -7.05 -2.70 -3.39
N LEU A 72 -7.87 -3.42 -4.17
CA LEU A 72 -7.68 -3.57 -5.61
C LEU A 72 -7.92 -2.24 -6.34
N ASP A 73 -8.99 -1.54 -6.02
CA ASP A 73 -9.30 -0.23 -6.62
C ASP A 73 -8.18 0.77 -6.33
N ALA A 74 -7.64 0.79 -5.10
CA ALA A 74 -6.54 1.67 -4.71
C ALA A 74 -5.26 1.41 -5.51
N ILE A 75 -4.89 0.14 -5.71
CA ILE A 75 -3.67 -0.16 -6.48
C ILE A 75 -3.88 0.02 -8.00
N MET A 76 -5.09 -0.20 -8.51
CA MET A 76 -5.40 0.04 -9.93
C MET A 76 -5.44 1.54 -10.27
N ALA A 77 -5.91 2.37 -9.35
CA ALA A 77 -5.90 3.83 -9.49
C ALA A 77 -4.50 4.43 -9.26
N PHE A 78 -3.55 3.66 -8.73
CA PHE A 78 -2.18 4.12 -8.50
C PHE A 78 -1.42 4.19 -9.83
N GLN A 79 -1.31 5.39 -10.38
CA GLN A 79 -0.46 5.70 -11.51
C GLN A 79 0.83 6.36 -11.00
N PRO A 80 1.98 5.70 -11.09
CA PRO A 80 3.27 6.36 -10.87
C PRO A 80 3.36 7.55 -11.83
N GLN A 81 3.49 8.77 -11.30
CA GLN A 81 3.84 9.91 -12.16
C GLN A 81 5.22 9.60 -12.76
N ALA A 82 5.24 9.33 -14.06
CA ALA A 82 6.45 9.40 -14.88
C ALA A 82 6.60 10.87 -15.28
N GLU A 83 7.77 11.44 -15.03
CA GLU A 83 8.16 12.83 -15.20
C GLU A 83 7.46 13.60 -16.33
N ALA A 84 6.88 14.73 -15.93
CA ALA A 84 6.57 15.86 -16.81
C ALA A 84 7.81 16.77 -17.04
N ASP A 85 9.00 16.37 -16.60
CA ASP A 85 10.17 17.27 -16.45
C ASP A 85 11.25 17.08 -17.53
N LEU A 86 10.88 16.56 -18.72
CA LEU A 86 11.76 16.49 -19.89
C LEU A 86 11.48 17.57 -20.95
N LEU A 87 10.73 18.62 -20.61
CA LEU A 87 10.41 19.75 -21.50
C LEU A 87 10.48 21.13 -20.81
N ASP A 88 11.50 21.39 -20.00
CA ASP A 88 11.94 22.76 -19.66
C ASP A 88 13.44 22.93 -19.93
#